data_AF-A0A2W6X5G0-F1
#
_entry.id   AF-A0A2W6X5G0-F1
#
_cell.length_a   1.000
_cell.length_b   1.000
_cell.length_c   1.000
_cell.angle_alpha   90.00
_cell.angle_beta   90.00
_cell.angle_gamma   90.00
#
_symmetry.space_group_name_H-M   'P 1'
#
loop_
_entity.id
_entity.type
_entity.pdbx_description
1 polymer ?
#
loop_
_entity_poly.entity_id
_entity_poly.type
_entity_poly.pdbx_seq_one_letter_code
_entity_poly.pdbx_strand_id
1 'polypeptide(L)' 'MKRRRRPARPPARPWTPEEDAKLREVNDIGLRVEYWQLALPERLESEMLNRRYELGLKPPRFL' A
#
# COMPACT_ATOMS: atom_id res chain seq x y z
N MET A 1 -26.29 -19.25 -10.01
CA MET A 1 -25.70 -18.36 -8.99
C MET A 1 -25.41 -16.98 -9.60
N LYS A 2 -26.19 -15.94 -9.26
CA LYS A 2 -25.97 -14.58 -9.78
C LYS A 2 -24.72 -13.99 -9.12
N ARG A 3 -23.61 -13.84 -9.87
CA ARG A 3 -22.41 -13.12 -9.42
C ARG A 3 -22.79 -11.67 -9.15
N ARG A 4 -22.94 -11.29 -7.87
CA ARG A 4 -23.09 -9.88 -7.46
C ARG A 4 -21.86 -9.13 -7.97
N ARG A 5 -22.02 -8.25 -8.95
CA ARG A 5 -20.97 -7.32 -9.38
C ARG A 5 -20.63 -6.46 -8.16
N ARG A 6 -19.43 -6.61 -7.61
CA ARG A 6 -18.94 -5.69 -6.57
C ARG A 6 -18.95 -4.28 -7.20
N PRO A 7 -19.47 -3.25 -6.50
CA PRO A 7 -19.41 -1.89 -7.02
C PRO A 7 -17.95 -1.58 -7.35
N ALA A 8 -17.73 -0.99 -8.53
CA ALA A 8 -16.41 -0.51 -8.92
C ALA A 8 -15.97 0.49 -7.83
N ARG A 9 -14.88 0.19 -7.13
CA ARG A 9 -14.30 1.16 -6.20
C ARG A 9 -13.92 2.41 -7.00
N PRO A 10 -14.13 3.63 -6.45
CA PRO A 10 -13.62 4.83 -7.08
C PRO A 10 -12.11 4.69 -7.32
N PRO A 11 -11.57 5.27 -8.41
CA PRO A 11 -10.14 5.19 -8.69
C PRO A 11 -9.36 5.76 -7.51
N ALA A 12 -8.31 5.04 -7.10
CA ALA A 12 -7.38 5.49 -6.06
C ALA A 12 -6.84 6.88 -6.41
N ARG A 13 -6.66 7.75 -5.40
CA ARG A 13 -5.97 9.03 -5.58
C ARG A 13 -4.57 8.76 -6.16
N PRO A 14 -4.04 9.59 -7.08
CA PRO A 14 -2.65 9.43 -7.55
C PRO A 14 -1.67 9.50 -6.38
N TRP A 15 -0.60 8.71 -6.45
CA TRP A 15 0.47 8.69 -5.45
C TRP A 15 1.37 9.91 -5.59
N THR A 16 1.70 10.56 -4.47
CA THR A 16 2.70 11.62 -4.45
C THR A 16 4.10 11.08 -4.14
N PRO A 17 5.16 11.83 -4.50
CA PRO A 17 6.54 11.44 -4.17
C PRO A 17 6.77 11.26 -2.66
N GLU A 18 6.10 12.06 -1.83
CA GLU A 18 6.19 11.98 -0.36
C GLU A 18 5.58 10.69 0.18
N GLU A 19 4.45 10.26 -0.38
CA GLU A 19 3.81 9.00 -0.01
C GLU A 19 4.66 7.80 -0.43
N ASP A 20 5.26 7.85 -1.63
CA ASP A 20 6.20 6.82 -2.09
C ASP A 20 7.44 6.75 -1.18
N ALA A 21 7.96 7.90 -0.75
CA ALA A 21 9.08 7.96 0.19
C ALA A 21 8.69 7.33 1.54
N LYS A 22 7.49 7.63 2.05
CA LYS A 22 7.02 7.07 3.32
C LYS A 22 6.77 5.57 3.22
N LEU A 23 6.23 5.10 2.10
CA LEU A 23 6.03 3.67 1.84
C LEU A 23 7.35 2.91 1.78
N ARG A 24 8.40 3.51 1.20
CA ARG A 24 9.76 2.97 1.22
C ARG A 24 10.30 2.85 2.63
N GLU A 25 10.18 3.92 3.43
CA GLU A 25 10.64 3.97 4.82
C GLU A 25 10.00 2.85 5.66
N VAL A 26 8.67 2.73 5.66
CA VAL A 26 7.98 1.69 6.46
C VAL A 26 8.25 0.27 5.98
N ASN A 27 8.47 0.09 4.67
CA ASN A 27 8.87 -1.20 4.11
C ASN A 27 10.30 -1.57 4.52
N ASP A 28 11.22 -0.62 4.54
CA ASP A 28 12.62 -0.83 4.93
C ASP A 28 12.76 -1.15 6.43
N ILE A 29 12.01 -0.44 7.28
CA ILE A 29 11.89 -0.74 8.73
C ILE A 29 11.32 -2.15 8.96
N GLY A 30 10.58 -2.70 8.00
CA GLY A 30 9.94 -4.01 8.12
C GLY A 30 8.73 -4.03 9.02
N LEU A 31 8.04 -2.90 9.13
CA LEU A 31 6.76 -2.84 9.81
C LEU A 31 5.75 -3.77 9.16
N ARG A 32 4.92 -4.42 9.98
CA ARG A 32 3.75 -5.12 9.47
C ARG A 32 2.83 -4.13 8.77
N VAL A 33 2.14 -4.62 7.74
CA VAL A 33 1.27 -3.83 6.86
C VAL A 33 0.20 -3.07 7.66
N GLU A 34 -0.31 -3.68 8.74
CA GLU A 34 -1.28 -3.08 9.66
C GLU A 34 -0.81 -1.74 10.26
N TYR A 35 0.52 -1.56 10.43
CA TYR A 35 1.11 -0.34 10.95
C TYR A 35 1.41 0.72 9.88
N TRP A 36 1.35 0.37 8.59
CA TRP A 36 1.59 1.34 7.52
C TRP A 36 0.50 2.41 7.49
N GLN A 37 -0.71 2.07 7.95
CA GLN A 37 -1.81 3.02 8.10
C GLN A 37 -1.45 4.20 9.02
N LEU A 38 -0.57 4.02 10.00
CA LEU A 38 -0.12 5.11 10.87
C LEU A 38 0.75 6.12 10.11
N ALA A 39 1.46 5.65 9.07
CA ALA A 39 2.33 6.48 8.25
C ALA A 39 1.61 7.08 7.03
N LEU A 40 0.62 6.36 6.49
CA LEU A 40 -0.19 6.76 5.34
C LEU A 40 -1.69 6.62 5.68
N PRO A 41 -2.23 7.50 6.55
CA PRO A 41 -3.59 7.35 7.08
C PRO A 41 -4.68 7.54 6.02
N GLU A 42 -4.39 8.25 4.94
CA GLU A 42 -5.32 8.48 3.82
C GLU A 42 -5.30 7.36 2.78
N ARG A 43 -4.44 6.33 2.94
CA ARG A 43 -4.32 5.21 2.00
C ARG A 43 -4.94 3.96 2.57
N LEU A 44 -5.56 3.16 1.70
CA LEU A 44 -6.02 1.84 2.08
C LEU A 44 -4.87 0.84 2.01
N GLU A 45 -4.91 -0.18 2.87
CA GLU A 45 -3.97 -1.29 2.84
C GLU A 45 -3.78 -1.88 1.43
N SER A 46 -4.87 -2.13 0.71
CA SER A 46 -4.81 -2.68 -0.65
C SER A 46 -4.10 -1.76 -1.64
N GLU A 47 -4.21 -0.44 -1.46
CA GLU A 47 -3.52 0.53 -2.31
C GLU A 47 -2.02 0.55 -2.01
N MET A 48 -1.65 0.52 -0.73
CA MET A 48 -0.25 0.47 -0.30
C MET A 48 0.44 -0.82 -0.76
N LEU A 49 -0.24 -1.97 -0.66
CA LEU A 49 0.28 -3.25 -1.15
C LEU A 49 0.49 -3.24 -2.67
N ASN A 50 -0.48 -2.72 -3.43
CA ASN A 50 -0.33 -2.60 -4.88
C ASN A 50 0.81 -1.65 -5.25
N ARG A 51 0.88 -0.48 -4.59
CA ARG A 51 1.94 0.50 -4.86
C ARG A 51 3.32 -0.04 -4.53
N ARG A 52 3.46 -0.76 -3.42
CA ARG A 52 4.71 -1.41 -3.05
C ARG A 52 5.20 -2.36 -4.16
N TYR A 53 4.28 -3.12 -4.75
CA TYR A 53 4.58 -3.98 -5.89
C TYR A 53 5.01 -3.18 -7.13
N GLU A 54 4.29 -2.11 -7.46
CA GLU A 54 4.64 -1.18 -8.56
C GLU A 54 6.03 -0.54 -8.38
N LEU A 55 6.41 -0.20 -7.14
CA LEU A 55 7.71 0.35 -6.78
C LEU A 55 8.84 -0.70 -6.72
N GLY A 56 8.52 -1.99 -6.89
CA GLY A 56 9.50 -3.08 -6.82
C GLY A 56 10.08 -3.32 -5.42
N LEU A 57 9.39 -2.89 -4.36
CA LEU A 57 9.87 -2.97 -2.99
C LEU A 57 9.68 -4.40 -2.44
N LYS A 58 10.80 -5.08 -2.22
CA LYS A 58 10.82 -6.42 -1.62
C LYS A 58 10.62 -6.33 -0.10
N PRO A 59 10.02 -7.36 0.52
CA PRO A 59 9.99 -7.42 1.98
C PRO A 59 11.43 -7.41 2.51
N PRO A 60 11.68 -6.76 3.65
CA PRO A 60 12.98 -6.86 4.28
C PRO A 60 13.27 -8.33 4.50
N ARG A 61 14.42 -8.78 3.98
CA ARG A 61 14.92 -10.11 4.29
C ARG A 61 15.39 -10.02 5.73
N PHE A 62 14.64 -10.64 6.64
CA PHE A 62 15.15 -10.93 7.98
C PHE A 62 16.41 -11.79 7.76
N LEU A 63 17.57 -11.23 8.09
CA LEU A 63 18.86 -11.94 8.16
C LEU A 63 18.92 -12.75 9.46
#